data_AF-A0A260YV97-F1
#
_entry.id   AF-A0A260YV97-F1
#
_cell.length_a   1.000
_cell.length_b   1.000
_cell.length_c   1.000
_cell.angle_alpha   90.00
_cell.angle_beta   90.00
_cell.angle_gamma   90.00
#
_symmetry.space_group_name_H-M   'P 1'
#
loop_
_entity.id
_entity.type
_entity.pdbx_description
1 polymer ?
#
loop_
_entity_poly.entity_id
_entity_poly.type
_entity_poly.pdbx_seq_one_letter_code
_entity_poly.pdbx_strand_id
1 'polypeptide(L)'
;ATGSAIELELDNHPIQYTRNCQKAFCDLAVILSNSNLKLERLEIREIDEKIMKRLWAKLDTLNQKIHVESAFIQYENTMEETNILKYLEPGTLKTITLDNRIANQTRPVHPDVIMEALDRVIELEQYKQAEMLHVWPNCFGSAKDYLIRNGGEVSDPNRPNVIRVPIKKSNDFFEVQLSPLEIRIERKSF
;
A
#
# COMPACT_ATOMS: atom_id res chain seq x y z
N ALA A 1 2.64 -20.52 -19.36
CA ALA A 1 3.14 -20.73 -17.98
C ALA A 1 4.27 -19.75 -17.75
N THR A 2 3.94 -18.56 -17.25
CA THR A 2 4.93 -17.57 -16.82
C THR A 2 5.56 -18.09 -15.53
N GLY A 3 6.86 -18.34 -15.54
CA GLY A 3 7.58 -18.80 -14.37
C GLY A 3 7.48 -17.74 -13.28
N SER A 4 7.05 -18.13 -12.09
CA SER A 4 6.94 -17.25 -10.93
C SER A 4 8.34 -16.76 -10.53
N ALA A 5 8.71 -15.56 -10.98
CA ALA A 5 9.88 -14.86 -10.49
C ALA A 5 9.50 -14.09 -9.23
N ILE A 6 10.33 -14.15 -8.19
CA ILE A 6 10.23 -13.25 -7.05
C ILE A 6 11.36 -12.25 -7.22
N GLU A 7 11.00 -10.98 -7.42
CA GLU A 7 11.92 -9.85 -7.43
C GLU A 7 11.71 -9.06 -6.15
N LEU A 8 12.80 -8.86 -5.42
CA LEU A 8 12.83 -8.08 -4.19
C LEU A 8 13.90 -7.04 -4.36
N GLU A 9 13.54 -5.78 -4.24
CA GLU A 9 14.50 -4.69 -4.22
C GLU A 9 14.74 -4.29 -2.77
N LEU A 10 15.96 -4.53 -2.28
CA LEU A 10 16.42 -4.07 -0.96
C LEU A 10 17.41 -2.93 -1.21
N ASP A 11 17.06 -1.70 -0.81
CA ASP A 11 17.92 -0.51 -0.96
C ASP A 11 18.49 -0.34 -2.39
N ASN A 12 17.62 -0.47 -3.40
CA ASN A 12 17.96 -0.42 -4.83
C ASN A 12 18.86 -1.56 -5.36
N HIS A 13 18.99 -2.65 -4.58
CA HIS A 13 19.69 -3.86 -5.00
C HIS A 13 18.65 -4.96 -5.32
N PRO A 14 18.38 -5.26 -6.60
CA PRO A 14 17.42 -6.28 -6.96
C PRO A 14 17.99 -7.68 -6.67
N ILE A 15 17.25 -8.45 -5.88
CA ILE A 15 17.44 -9.89 -5.69
C ILE A 15 16.38 -10.60 -6.53
N GLN A 16 16.82 -11.24 -7.62
CA GLN A 16 15.94 -11.92 -8.56
C GLN A 16 16.06 -13.45 -8.42
N TYR A 17 14.94 -14.10 -8.11
CA TYR A 17 14.86 -15.57 -8.09
C TYR A 17 14.02 -16.06 -9.26
N THR A 18 14.67 -16.58 -10.30
CA THR A 18 13.98 -16.91 -11.56
C THR A 18 13.35 -18.32 -11.62
N ARG A 19 13.64 -19.24 -10.67
CA ARG A 19 13.17 -20.64 -10.75
C ARG A 19 12.92 -21.40 -9.44
N ASN A 20 13.31 -20.88 -8.28
CA ASN A 20 13.20 -21.61 -7.01
C ASN A 20 12.59 -20.72 -5.90
N CYS A 21 11.27 -20.58 -5.95
CA CYS A 21 10.51 -19.78 -4.99
C CYS A 21 10.71 -20.25 -3.54
N GLN A 22 10.90 -21.56 -3.28
CA GLN A 22 11.15 -22.05 -1.92
C GLN A 22 12.48 -21.56 -1.35
N LYS A 23 13.56 -21.63 -2.13
CA LYS A 23 14.86 -21.11 -1.69
C LYS A 23 14.80 -19.60 -1.48
N ALA A 24 14.15 -18.89 -2.40
CA ALA A 24 13.89 -17.46 -2.28
C ALA A 24 13.18 -17.09 -0.96
N PHE A 25 12.18 -17.88 -0.56
CA PHE A 25 11.45 -17.65 0.69
C PHE A 25 12.25 -17.94 1.94
N CYS A 26 13.05 -19.01 1.94
CA CYS A 26 13.93 -19.29 3.08
C CYS A 26 14.96 -18.18 3.25
N ASP A 27 15.56 -17.73 2.15
CA ASP A 27 16.56 -16.67 2.15
C ASP A 27 15.91 -15.33 2.57
N LEU A 28 14.75 -15.00 2.03
CA LEU A 28 13.92 -13.85 2.46
C LEU A 28 13.62 -13.88 3.95
N ALA A 29 13.14 -15.02 4.45
CA ALA A 29 12.79 -15.13 5.85
C ALA A 29 14.01 -14.94 6.75
N VAL A 30 15.17 -15.47 6.36
CA VAL A 30 16.43 -15.27 7.09
C VAL A 30 16.84 -13.80 7.07
N ILE A 31 16.77 -13.13 5.92
CA ILE A 31 17.09 -11.70 5.78
C ILE A 31 16.15 -10.87 6.64
N LEU A 32 14.83 -11.07 6.53
CA LEU A 32 13.81 -10.35 7.30
C LEU A 32 13.81 -10.71 8.79
N SER A 33 14.41 -11.84 9.17
CA SER A 33 14.67 -12.23 10.57
C SER A 33 15.85 -11.48 11.19
N ASN A 34 16.58 -10.66 10.44
CA ASN A 34 17.66 -9.86 11.01
C ASN A 34 17.08 -8.62 11.70
N SER A 35 17.17 -8.56 13.03
CA SER A 35 16.64 -7.43 13.82
C SER A 35 17.38 -6.11 13.60
N ASN A 36 18.57 -6.15 12.99
CA ASN A 36 19.32 -4.94 12.61
C ASN A 36 18.97 -4.47 11.19
N LEU A 37 18.16 -5.23 10.44
CA LEU A 37 17.75 -4.84 9.10
C LEU A 37 16.81 -3.63 9.19
N LYS A 38 17.19 -2.58 8.49
CA LYS A 38 16.38 -1.38 8.31
C LYS A 38 16.30 -1.11 6.82
N LEU A 39 15.09 -1.18 6.29
CA LEU A 39 14.85 -0.96 4.88
C LEU A 39 14.38 0.47 4.68
N GLU A 40 15.04 1.19 3.77
CA GLU A 40 14.48 2.45 3.28
C GLU A 40 13.22 2.18 2.46
N ARG A 41 13.22 1.06 1.71
CA ARG A 41 12.15 0.73 0.78
C ARG A 41 11.90 -0.77 0.69
N LEU A 42 10.62 -1.14 0.71
CA LEU A 42 10.13 -2.48 0.43
C LEU A 42 9.15 -2.45 -0.73
N GLU A 43 9.40 -3.25 -1.77
CA GLU A 43 8.48 -3.42 -2.88
C GLU A 43 7.89 -4.83 -2.92
N ILE A 44 6.57 -4.91 -3.07
CA ILE A 44 5.82 -6.13 -3.35
C ILE A 44 5.16 -5.94 -4.72
N ARG A 45 5.70 -6.62 -5.75
CA ARG A 45 5.20 -6.56 -7.13
C ARG A 45 4.89 -7.95 -7.65
N GLU A 46 3.86 -8.04 -8.49
CA GLU A 46 3.55 -9.23 -9.29
C GLU A 46 3.53 -10.57 -8.52
N ILE A 47 3.20 -10.53 -7.23
CA ILE A 47 3.31 -11.71 -6.36
C ILE A 47 2.13 -12.66 -6.59
N ASP A 48 2.43 -13.92 -6.92
CA ASP A 48 1.40 -14.96 -7.04
C ASP A 48 0.73 -15.24 -5.69
N GLU A 49 -0.59 -15.49 -5.67
CA GLU A 49 -1.38 -15.67 -4.45
C GLU A 49 -0.84 -16.81 -3.55
N LYS A 50 -0.42 -17.93 -4.15
CA LYS A 50 0.11 -19.08 -3.42
C LYS A 50 1.48 -18.77 -2.83
N ILE A 51 2.28 -17.98 -3.54
CA ILE A 51 3.57 -17.45 -3.10
C ILE A 51 3.35 -16.49 -1.92
N MET A 52 2.43 -15.53 -2.06
CA MET A 52 2.07 -14.57 -1.00
C MET A 52 1.63 -15.27 0.30
N LYS A 53 0.73 -16.25 0.24
CA LYS A 53 0.26 -16.97 1.43
C LYS A 53 1.40 -17.69 2.18
N ARG A 54 2.39 -18.22 1.45
CA ARG A 54 3.58 -18.84 2.06
C ARG A 54 4.49 -17.82 2.71
N LEU A 55 4.63 -16.63 2.13
CA LEU A 55 5.37 -15.53 2.73
C LEU A 55 4.73 -15.11 4.05
N TRP A 56 3.41 -14.87 4.08
CA TRP A 56 2.68 -14.53 5.30
C TRP A 56 2.87 -15.57 6.39
N ALA A 57 2.66 -16.85 6.09
CA ALA A 57 2.86 -17.93 7.05
C ALA A 57 4.30 -17.97 7.61
N LYS A 58 5.29 -17.51 6.85
CA LYS A 58 6.69 -17.45 7.31
C LYS A 58 6.95 -16.20 8.14
N LEU A 59 6.41 -15.04 7.75
CA LEU A 59 6.48 -13.80 8.52
C LEU A 59 5.72 -13.91 9.85
N ASP A 60 4.65 -14.69 9.92
CA ASP A 60 3.95 -15.02 11.16
C ASP A 60 4.85 -15.74 12.18
N THR A 61 5.92 -16.40 11.74
CA THR A 61 6.89 -17.05 12.64
C THR A 61 7.98 -16.11 13.17
N LEU A 62 8.02 -14.86 12.70
CA LEU A 62 8.96 -13.88 13.18
C LEU A 62 8.47 -13.26 14.49
N ASN A 63 9.34 -13.23 15.49
CA ASN A 63 9.04 -12.62 16.79
C ASN A 63 9.23 -11.10 16.79
N GLN A 64 9.48 -10.49 15.64
CA GLN A 64 9.80 -9.08 15.48
C GLN A 64 9.14 -8.51 14.23
N LYS A 65 8.95 -7.21 14.22
CA LYS A 65 8.47 -6.48 13.06
C LYS A 65 9.67 -5.94 12.26
N ILE A 66 9.44 -5.65 10.98
CA ILE A 66 10.48 -5.20 10.06
C ILE A 66 10.44 -3.68 9.98
N HIS A 67 11.60 -3.04 10.13
CA HIS A 67 11.74 -1.61 9.92
C HIS A 67 11.69 -1.27 8.43
N VAL A 68 10.73 -0.44 8.02
CA VAL A 68 10.54 -0.01 6.63
C VAL A 68 10.09 1.44 6.59
N GLU A 69 10.79 2.29 5.84
CA GLU A 69 10.36 3.70 5.67
C GLU A 69 9.33 3.89 4.54
N SER A 70 9.47 3.17 3.43
CA SER A 70 8.56 3.27 2.28
C SER A 70 8.12 1.89 1.79
N ALA A 71 6.81 1.66 1.67
CA ALA A 71 6.24 0.43 1.10
C ALA A 71 5.57 0.71 -0.25
N PHE A 72 5.98 0.01 -1.30
CA PHE A 72 5.27 -0.05 -2.57
C PHE A 72 4.59 -1.42 -2.69
N ILE A 73 3.29 -1.43 -2.87
CA ILE A 73 2.47 -2.64 -2.90
C ILE A 73 1.61 -2.59 -4.13
N GLN A 74 1.93 -3.48 -5.05
CA GLN A 74 1.09 -3.74 -6.18
C GLN A 74 -0.01 -4.74 -5.79
N TYR A 75 -1.26 -4.44 -6.14
CA TYR A 75 -2.40 -5.25 -5.77
C TYR A 75 -3.37 -5.44 -6.94
N GLU A 76 -4.17 -6.50 -6.88
CA GLU A 76 -5.25 -6.76 -7.83
C GLU A 76 -6.64 -6.50 -7.20
N ASN A 77 -7.52 -7.51 -7.16
CA ASN A 77 -8.93 -7.31 -6.81
C ASN A 77 -9.21 -7.31 -5.30
N THR A 78 -8.39 -7.96 -4.47
CA THR A 78 -8.72 -8.26 -3.06
C THR A 78 -7.86 -7.50 -2.04
N MET A 79 -6.90 -6.69 -2.52
CA MET A 79 -5.90 -5.97 -1.71
C MET A 79 -5.18 -6.88 -0.69
N GLU A 80 -5.13 -8.20 -0.89
CA GLU A 80 -4.53 -9.13 0.07
C GLU A 80 -3.02 -8.88 0.26
N GLU A 81 -2.37 -8.31 -0.75
CA GLU A 81 -0.97 -7.92 -0.76
C GLU A 81 -0.66 -6.88 0.33
N THR A 82 -1.66 -6.09 0.75
CA THR A 82 -1.49 -5.11 1.83
C THR A 82 -1.27 -5.76 3.20
N ASN A 83 -1.47 -7.08 3.33
CA ASN A 83 -1.18 -7.79 4.57
C ASN A 83 0.29 -7.70 5.00
N ILE A 84 1.23 -7.40 4.08
CA ILE A 84 2.63 -7.11 4.43
C ILE A 84 2.74 -6.07 5.55
N LEU A 85 1.85 -5.09 5.56
CA LEU A 85 1.88 -3.94 6.46
C LEU A 85 1.67 -4.35 7.93
N LYS A 86 1.06 -5.51 8.20
CA LYS A 86 0.91 -6.06 9.55
C LYS A 86 2.26 -6.40 10.19
N TYR A 87 3.24 -6.78 9.37
CA TYR A 87 4.57 -7.23 9.78
C TYR A 87 5.59 -6.09 9.90
N LEU A 88 5.19 -4.85 9.60
CA LEU A 88 6.08 -3.68 9.65
C LEU A 88 6.02 -2.95 10.98
N GLU A 89 7.16 -2.40 11.41
CA GLU A 89 7.26 -1.62 12.64
C GLU A 89 6.35 -0.38 12.60
N PRO A 90 5.47 -0.20 13.59
CA PRO A 90 4.67 1.02 13.67
C PRO A 90 5.58 2.25 13.84
N GLY A 91 5.27 3.34 13.16
CA GLY A 91 5.99 4.63 13.31
C GLY A 91 7.26 4.78 12.49
N THR A 92 7.63 3.76 11.73
CA THR A 92 8.78 3.80 10.82
C THR A 92 8.35 4.12 9.40
N LEU A 93 7.15 3.68 9.05
CA LEU A 93 6.56 3.81 7.72
C LEU A 93 6.14 5.26 7.48
N LYS A 94 6.82 5.95 6.58
CA LYS A 94 6.52 7.32 6.13
C LYS A 94 5.59 7.31 4.94
N THR A 95 5.78 6.38 4.01
CA THR A 95 5.04 6.35 2.74
C THR A 95 4.54 4.95 2.40
N ILE A 96 3.28 4.88 1.95
CA ILE A 96 2.68 3.69 1.36
C ILE A 96 2.24 4.05 -0.07
N THR A 97 2.62 3.25 -1.05
CA THR A 97 2.13 3.35 -2.43
C THR A 97 1.39 2.08 -2.78
N LEU A 98 0.12 2.22 -3.16
CA LEU A 98 -0.75 1.14 -3.61
C LEU A 98 -0.95 1.28 -5.11
N ASP A 99 -0.43 0.33 -5.89
CA ASP A 99 -0.53 0.31 -7.35
C ASP A 99 -1.49 -0.79 -7.79
N ASN A 100 -2.59 -0.42 -8.45
CA ASN A 100 -3.55 -1.41 -8.93
C ASN A 100 -3.10 -1.97 -10.29
N ARG A 101 -2.62 -3.21 -10.29
CA ARG A 101 -2.17 -3.90 -11.50
C ARG A 101 -3.35 -4.49 -12.26
N ILE A 102 -4.20 -3.64 -12.83
CA ILE A 102 -5.02 -4.10 -13.96
C ILE A 102 -4.13 -4.10 -15.20
N ALA A 103 -3.27 -5.13 -15.28
CA ALA A 103 -2.41 -5.37 -16.43
C ALA A 103 -3.25 -5.24 -17.72
N ASN A 104 -2.93 -4.23 -18.52
CA ASN A 104 -3.46 -4.01 -19.87
C ASN A 104 -4.95 -3.63 -20.00
N GLN A 105 -5.64 -3.17 -18.95
CA GLN A 105 -6.97 -2.58 -19.15
C GLN A 105 -7.02 -1.18 -18.56
N THR A 106 -7.28 -0.20 -19.44
CA THR A 106 -7.74 1.15 -19.13
C THR A 106 -9.16 1.12 -18.53
N ARG A 107 -9.43 0.18 -17.61
CA ARG A 107 -10.69 0.15 -16.87
C ARG A 107 -10.55 1.11 -15.69
N PRO A 108 -11.48 2.08 -15.56
CA PRO A 108 -11.49 2.93 -14.39
C PRO A 108 -11.61 2.07 -13.13
N VAL A 109 -10.70 2.27 -12.18
CA VAL A 109 -10.80 1.63 -10.86
C VAL A 109 -12.13 2.06 -10.22
N HIS A 110 -12.89 1.08 -9.73
CA HIS A 110 -14.19 1.34 -9.10
C HIS A 110 -13.99 2.18 -7.82
N PRO A 111 -14.83 3.20 -7.55
CA PRO A 111 -14.70 4.03 -6.35
C PRO A 111 -14.67 3.25 -5.03
N ASP A 112 -15.29 2.07 -4.98
CA ASP A 112 -15.26 1.19 -3.80
C ASP A 112 -13.85 0.73 -3.41
N VAL A 113 -12.93 0.62 -4.37
CA VAL A 113 -11.52 0.26 -4.09
C VAL A 113 -10.82 1.39 -3.32
N ILE A 114 -11.18 2.65 -3.58
CA ILE A 114 -10.66 3.81 -2.83
C ILE A 114 -11.17 3.75 -1.39
N MET A 115 -12.44 3.39 -1.19
CA MET A 115 -13.00 3.24 0.15
C MET A 115 -12.42 2.07 0.89
N GLU A 116 -12.21 0.93 0.24
CA GLU A 116 -11.54 -0.20 0.88
C GLU A 116 -10.09 0.16 1.26
N ALA A 117 -9.38 0.90 0.41
CA ALA A 117 -8.06 1.43 0.75
C ALA A 117 -8.12 2.38 1.95
N LEU A 118 -9.05 3.35 1.95
CA LEU A 118 -9.25 4.29 3.05
C LEU A 118 -9.64 3.56 4.35
N ASP A 119 -10.60 2.63 4.30
CA ASP A 119 -11.05 1.84 5.45
C ASP A 119 -9.92 0.99 6.02
N ARG A 120 -9.15 0.30 5.16
CA ARG A 120 -7.97 -0.48 5.59
C ARG A 120 -6.89 0.40 6.21
N VAL A 121 -6.70 1.61 5.71
CA VAL A 121 -5.76 2.61 6.26
C VAL A 121 -6.25 3.16 7.60
N ILE A 122 -7.57 3.32 7.78
CA ILE A 122 -8.17 3.81 9.02
C ILE A 122 -8.09 2.76 10.14
N GLU A 123 -8.27 1.48 9.84
CA GLU A 123 -8.42 0.43 10.86
C GLU A 123 -7.10 -0.15 11.40
N LEU A 124 -5.97 0.00 10.70
CA LEU A 124 -4.71 -0.63 11.07
C LEU A 124 -3.77 0.37 11.79
N GLU A 125 -3.34 0.05 13.02
CA GLU A 125 -2.46 0.91 13.84
C GLU A 125 -1.16 1.31 13.12
N GLN A 126 -0.62 0.43 12.28
CA GLN A 126 0.57 0.69 11.47
C GLN A 126 0.38 1.83 10.45
N TYR A 127 -0.86 2.06 10.01
CA TYR A 127 -1.22 3.03 8.97
C TYR A 127 -1.56 4.40 9.55
N LYS A 128 -1.98 4.45 10.82
CA LYS A 128 -2.23 5.72 11.54
C LYS A 128 -1.00 6.62 11.63
N GLN A 129 0.20 6.05 11.45
CA GLN A 129 1.48 6.72 11.57
C GLN A 129 2.15 6.98 10.22
N ALA A 130 1.59 6.45 9.12
CA ALA A 130 2.07 6.77 7.79
C ALA A 130 1.75 8.23 7.48
N GLU A 131 2.78 8.99 7.07
CA GLU A 131 2.63 10.40 6.72
C GLU A 131 1.87 10.53 5.39
N MET A 132 2.03 9.57 4.48
CA MET A 132 1.50 9.68 3.12
C MET A 132 1.08 8.34 2.52
N LEU A 133 -0.10 8.33 1.89
CA LEU A 133 -0.60 7.21 1.10
C LEU A 133 -0.81 7.67 -0.35
N HIS A 134 -0.11 7.03 -1.28
CA HIS A 134 -0.38 7.14 -2.70
C HIS A 134 -1.20 5.94 -3.14
N VAL A 135 -2.29 6.19 -3.85
CA VAL A 135 -3.00 5.18 -4.61
C VAL A 135 -2.84 5.56 -6.07
N TRP A 136 -2.40 4.64 -6.91
CA TRP A 136 -2.36 4.84 -8.35
C TRP A 136 -3.56 4.17 -9.02
N PRO A 137 -4.64 4.93 -9.29
CA PRO A 137 -5.70 4.46 -10.16
C PRO A 137 -6.01 5.40 -11.33
N ASN A 138 -6.41 4.81 -12.46
CA ASN A 138 -7.02 5.51 -13.59
C ASN A 138 -8.49 5.95 -13.30
N CYS A 139 -8.81 6.65 -12.21
CA CYS A 139 -10.21 6.94 -11.82
C CYS A 139 -10.55 8.37 -11.35
N PHE A 140 -9.78 9.37 -11.80
CA PHE A 140 -9.91 10.78 -11.40
C PHE A 140 -11.36 11.33 -11.34
N GLY A 141 -12.22 11.03 -12.33
CA GLY A 141 -13.58 11.57 -12.40
C GLY A 141 -14.57 10.95 -11.41
N SER A 142 -14.60 9.61 -11.28
CA SER A 142 -15.57 8.91 -10.43
C SER A 142 -15.21 8.99 -8.94
N ALA A 143 -13.91 9.12 -8.62
CA ALA A 143 -13.42 9.26 -7.25
C ALA A 143 -13.93 10.53 -6.57
N LYS A 144 -13.90 11.68 -7.27
CA LYS A 144 -14.31 12.97 -6.70
C LYS A 144 -15.77 12.98 -6.27
N ASP A 145 -16.68 12.64 -7.20
CA ASP A 145 -18.13 12.65 -6.94
C ASP A 145 -18.51 11.66 -5.85
N TYR A 146 -17.76 10.57 -5.72
CA TYR A 146 -17.95 9.61 -4.66
C TYR A 146 -17.54 10.19 -3.29
N LEU A 147 -16.35 10.78 -3.17
CA LEU A 147 -15.85 11.35 -1.93
C LEU A 147 -16.78 12.45 -1.41
N ILE A 148 -17.26 13.32 -2.30
CA ILE A 148 -18.24 14.36 -1.94
C ILE A 148 -19.55 13.76 -1.44
N ARG A 149 -20.09 12.73 -2.11
CA ARG A 149 -21.32 12.04 -1.67
C ARG A 149 -21.18 11.37 -0.30
N ASN A 150 -19.96 11.06 0.13
CA ASN A 150 -19.67 10.41 1.41
C ASN A 150 -19.17 11.39 2.48
N GLY A 151 -19.49 12.69 2.35
CA GLY A 151 -19.19 13.71 3.36
C GLY A 151 -17.81 14.35 3.21
N GLY A 152 -17.13 14.13 2.10
CA GLY A 152 -15.95 14.91 1.72
C GLY A 152 -16.33 16.31 1.25
N GLU A 153 -15.45 17.28 1.49
CA GLU A 153 -15.69 18.68 1.14
C GLU A 153 -14.52 19.26 0.32
N VAL A 154 -14.84 20.05 -0.71
CA VAL A 154 -13.82 20.85 -1.42
C VAL A 154 -13.47 22.04 -0.54
N SER A 155 -12.27 22.02 0.03
CA SER A 155 -11.85 23.05 0.99
C SER A 155 -11.38 24.36 0.36
N ASP A 156 -10.93 24.33 -0.89
CA ASP A 156 -10.46 25.50 -1.64
C ASP A 156 -11.03 25.45 -3.06
N PRO A 157 -11.88 26.41 -3.46
CA PRO A 157 -12.42 26.49 -4.82
C PRO A 157 -11.33 26.56 -5.90
N ASN A 158 -10.14 27.06 -5.58
CA ASN A 158 -8.99 27.12 -6.50
C ASN A 158 -8.24 25.79 -6.59
N ARG A 159 -8.48 24.86 -5.64
CA ARG A 159 -7.95 23.49 -5.66
C ARG A 159 -9.11 22.50 -5.66
N PRO A 160 -9.95 22.48 -6.71
CA PRO A 160 -11.16 21.67 -6.75
C PRO A 160 -10.90 20.16 -6.75
N ASN A 161 -9.63 19.74 -6.90
CA ASN A 161 -9.21 18.35 -6.85
C ASN A 161 -8.73 17.92 -5.47
N VAL A 162 -8.79 18.80 -4.46
CA VAL A 162 -8.38 18.52 -3.09
C VAL A 162 -9.63 18.45 -2.21
N ILE A 163 -9.91 17.24 -1.74
CA ILE A 163 -11.08 16.91 -0.93
C ILE A 163 -10.65 16.66 0.51
N ARG A 164 -11.27 17.32 1.48
CA ARG A 164 -11.12 16.99 2.90
C ARG A 164 -12.15 15.94 3.26
N VAL A 165 -11.71 14.80 3.78
CA VAL A 165 -12.59 13.71 4.20
C VAL A 165 -12.46 13.54 5.71
N PRO A 166 -13.53 13.75 6.50
CA PRO A 166 -13.47 13.64 7.95
C PRO A 166 -13.18 12.19 8.39
N ILE A 167 -12.30 12.03 9.37
CA ILE A 167 -12.03 10.70 9.95
C ILE A 167 -13.07 10.43 11.05
N LYS A 168 -13.83 9.34 10.91
CA LYS A 168 -14.86 8.97 11.90
C LYS A 168 -14.24 8.85 13.29
N LYS A 169 -14.86 9.51 14.28
CA LYS A 169 -14.44 9.52 15.70
C LYS A 169 -13.06 10.14 15.94
N SER A 170 -12.56 10.97 15.03
CA SER A 170 -11.33 11.76 15.20
C SER A 170 -11.61 13.23 14.88
N ASN A 171 -10.80 14.12 15.44
CA ASN A 171 -10.76 15.52 15.01
C ASN A 171 -9.88 15.70 13.76
N ASP A 172 -9.22 14.65 13.27
CA ASP A 172 -8.40 14.73 12.07
C ASP A 172 -9.25 14.54 10.79
N PHE A 173 -8.66 14.92 9.66
CA PHE A 173 -9.22 14.68 8.33
C PHE A 173 -8.14 14.15 7.37
N PHE A 174 -8.57 13.48 6.31
CA PHE A 174 -7.69 13.21 5.17
C PHE A 174 -7.79 14.34 4.16
N GLU A 175 -6.66 14.90 3.75
CA GLU A 175 -6.54 15.67 2.54
C GLU A 175 -6.29 14.71 1.38
N VAL A 176 -7.30 14.53 0.53
CA VAL A 176 -7.26 13.69 -0.66
C VAL A 176 -7.06 14.57 -1.87
N GLN A 177 -5.85 14.59 -2.41
CA GLN A 177 -5.52 15.24 -3.66
C GLN A 177 -5.67 14.26 -4.82
N LEU A 178 -6.63 14.56 -5.68
CA LEU A 178 -6.90 13.81 -6.90
C LEU A 178 -6.05 14.36 -8.04
N SER A 179 -5.44 13.49 -8.83
CA SER A 179 -4.82 13.83 -10.12
C SER A 179 -5.11 12.74 -11.16
N PRO A 180 -4.89 12.99 -12.46
CA PRO A 180 -5.08 11.98 -13.49
C PRO A 180 -4.20 10.73 -13.35
N LEU A 181 -3.07 10.84 -12.64
CA LEU A 181 -2.05 9.78 -12.55
C LEU A 181 -1.96 9.18 -11.15
N GLU A 182 -2.32 9.93 -10.12
CA GLU A 182 -2.25 9.50 -8.73
C GLU A 182 -3.34 10.13 -7.86
N ILE A 183 -3.73 9.41 -6.82
CA ILE A 183 -4.49 9.93 -5.69
C ILE A 183 -3.55 9.95 -4.50
N ARG A 184 -3.33 11.14 -3.95
CA ARG A 184 -2.51 11.34 -2.75
C ARG A 184 -3.43 11.59 -1.56
N ILE A 185 -3.24 10.83 -0.50
CA ILE A 185 -4.02 10.88 0.73
C ILE A 185 -3.05 11.20 1.87
N GLU A 186 -3.26 12.34 2.52
CA GLU A 186 -2.45 12.82 3.63
C GLU A 186 -3.36 13.02 4.85
N ARG A 187 -2.99 12.48 6.01
CA ARG A 187 -3.72 12.75 7.26
C ARG A 187 -3.30 14.11 7.79
N LYS A 188 -4.27 14.96 8.13
CA LYS A 188 -4.04 16.28 8.71
C LYS A 188 -4.89 16.48 9.97
N SER A 189 -4.36 17.24 10.90
CA SER A 189 -5.11 17.76 12.04
C SER A 189 -5.58 19.18 11.73
N PHE A 190 -6.65 19.63 12.39
CA PHE A 190 -7.09 21.04 12.34
C PHE A 190 -6.06 21.99 12.96
#